data_AF-A0A5A7VW50-F1
#
_entry.id   AF-A0A5A7VW50-F1
#
_cell.length_a   1.000
_cell.length_b   1.000
_cell.length_c   1.000
_cell.angle_alpha   90.00
_cell.angle_beta   90.00
_cell.angle_gamma   90.00
#
_symmetry.space_group_name_H-M   'P 1'
#
loop_
_entity.id
_entity.type
_entity.pdbx_description
1 polymer ?
#
loop_
_entity_poly.entity_id
_entity_poly.type
_entity_poly.pdbx_seq_one_letter_code
_entity_poly.pdbx_strand_id
1 'polypeptide(L)'
;MSEPDRPKPTLVKARWWRRLLPLSPYALAVWTVLTAAASAGWQIYEAHQRVVAAEAAADKEAKGRAVAQAEADLARKEAREEAALSRRVESQQPFLKRKLDTFFEAIQAAGKLTDNDLEPKSLKWQDAANRFWQLRWGELEMVGDPGVRDAARRVGQQIVEMEYEPSRDRRDLRWAVECLADELRLATEHAWGIDNVSQRMTALPSQAPVSKLPSGCTLGNRPPTHLEGMAPLMAPGNSRALMRDGNFAR
;
A
#
# COMPACT_ATOMS: atom_id res chain seq x y z
N MET A 1 47.78 4.14 33.36
CA MET A 1 47.41 2.72 33.27
C MET A 1 48.67 1.93 33.53
N SER A 2 48.69 1.22 34.65
CA SER A 2 49.88 0.71 35.33
C SER A 2 50.15 -0.74 34.92
N GLU A 3 51.36 -1.01 34.47
CA GLU A 3 51.82 -2.32 34.00
C GLU A 3 52.06 -3.26 35.20
N PRO A 4 51.46 -4.46 35.24
CA PRO A 4 51.60 -5.36 36.38
C PRO A 4 53.00 -5.99 36.43
N ASP A 5 53.65 -5.79 37.56
CA ASP A 5 55.01 -6.20 37.92
C ASP A 5 55.17 -7.73 37.84
N ARG A 6 56.02 -8.22 36.92
CA ARG A 6 56.28 -9.66 36.78
C ARG A 6 57.39 -10.11 37.73
N PRO A 7 57.20 -11.19 38.52
CA PRO A 7 58.20 -11.67 39.46
C PRO A 7 59.42 -12.24 38.72
N LYS A 8 60.62 -11.81 39.16
CA LYS A 8 61.90 -12.30 38.68
C LYS A 8 62.11 -13.76 39.11
N PRO A 9 62.49 -14.69 38.21
CA PRO A 9 62.72 -16.08 38.57
C PRO A 9 63.92 -16.18 39.50
N THR A 10 63.68 -16.62 40.74
CA THR A 10 64.73 -16.92 41.71
C THR A 10 65.40 -18.25 41.35
N LEU A 11 66.71 -18.17 41.13
CA LEU A 11 67.56 -19.27 40.69
C LEU A 11 67.88 -20.18 41.89
N VAL A 12 66.91 -21.02 42.27
CA VAL A 12 67.08 -22.05 43.30
C VAL A 12 68.01 -23.14 42.73
N LYS A 13 69.27 -23.16 43.19
CA LYS A 13 70.28 -24.16 42.83
C LYS A 13 69.83 -25.55 43.31
N ALA A 14 69.18 -26.32 42.43
CA ALA A 14 68.76 -27.69 42.66
C ALA A 14 69.97 -28.65 42.77
N ARG A 15 70.51 -28.78 43.98
CA ARG A 15 71.66 -29.64 44.32
C ARG A 15 71.31 -31.13 44.47
N TRP A 16 70.10 -31.56 44.07
CA TRP A 16 69.54 -32.87 44.41
C TRP A 16 69.75 -33.99 43.35
N TRP A 17 70.31 -33.65 42.18
CA TRP A 17 70.52 -34.61 41.08
C TRP A 17 71.64 -35.66 41.30
N ARG A 18 72.38 -35.60 42.41
CA ARG A 18 73.51 -36.53 42.70
C ARG A 18 73.14 -37.88 43.33
N ARG A 19 71.86 -38.16 43.57
CA ARG A 19 71.37 -39.47 44.07
C ARG A 19 70.49 -40.21 43.06
N LEU A 20 70.75 -40.03 41.76
CA LEU A 20 70.18 -40.91 40.74
C LEU A 20 71.04 -42.18 40.68
N LEU A 21 70.44 -43.29 41.12
CA LEU A 21 70.97 -44.64 41.03
C LEU A 21 71.49 -44.95 39.61
N PRO A 22 72.45 -45.88 39.44
CA PRO A 22 72.72 -46.47 38.14
C PRO A 22 71.45 -47.20 37.69
N LEU A 23 70.61 -46.54 36.90
CA LEU A 23 69.50 -47.16 36.21
C LEU A 23 70.10 -48.27 35.34
N SER A 24 69.66 -49.49 35.62
CA SER A 24 70.01 -50.67 34.84
C SER A 24 69.90 -50.36 33.34
N PRO A 25 70.82 -50.80 32.48
CA PRO A 25 70.77 -50.56 31.03
C PRO A 25 69.43 -51.00 30.40
N TYR A 26 68.74 -51.96 31.01
CA TYR A 26 67.40 -52.36 30.63
C TYR A 26 66.33 -51.26 30.85
N ALA A 27 66.44 -50.45 31.90
CA ALA A 27 65.51 -49.36 32.16
C ALA A 27 65.65 -48.24 31.11
N LEU A 28 66.86 -47.98 30.62
CA LEU A 28 67.09 -47.03 29.53
C LEU A 28 66.53 -47.54 28.20
N ALA A 29 66.72 -48.83 27.88
CA ALA A 29 66.17 -49.44 26.66
C ALA A 29 64.63 -49.47 26.66
N VAL A 30 64.00 -49.77 27.80
CA VAL A 30 62.53 -49.70 27.92
C VAL A 30 62.05 -48.26 27.79
N TRP A 31 62.75 -47.30 28.39
CA TRP A 31 62.37 -45.89 28.29
C TRP A 31 62.45 -45.35 26.86
N THR A 32 63.48 -45.70 26.07
CA THR A 32 63.59 -45.24 24.66
C THR A 32 62.50 -45.82 23.75
N VAL A 33 62.12 -47.09 23.96
CA VAL A 33 61.00 -47.70 23.21
C VAL A 33 59.67 -47.03 23.59
N LEU A 34 59.45 -46.76 24.87
CA LEU A 34 58.23 -46.07 25.33
C LEU A 34 58.13 -44.63 24.81
N THR A 35 59.23 -43.87 24.78
CA THR A 35 59.22 -42.51 24.22
C THR A 35 59.03 -42.50 22.71
N ALA A 36 59.60 -43.47 21.98
CA ALA A 36 59.36 -43.65 20.55
C ALA A 36 57.90 -44.02 20.24
N ALA A 37 57.29 -44.91 21.04
CA ALA A 37 55.88 -45.25 20.88
C ALA A 37 54.96 -44.06 21.22
N ALA A 38 55.28 -43.30 22.27
CA ALA A 38 54.53 -42.10 22.64
C ALA A 38 54.63 -40.99 21.58
N SER A 39 55.80 -40.78 20.97
CA SER A 39 55.98 -39.78 19.92
C SER A 39 55.27 -40.18 18.62
N ALA A 40 55.31 -41.46 18.23
CA ALA A 40 54.55 -41.97 17.10
C ALA A 40 53.03 -41.84 17.33
N GLY A 41 52.55 -42.21 18.53
CA GLY A 41 51.16 -42.03 18.92
C GLY A 41 50.72 -40.56 18.89
N TRP A 42 51.59 -39.65 19.35
CA TRP A 42 51.35 -38.21 19.30
C TRP A 42 51.26 -37.68 17.87
N GLN A 43 52.15 -38.10 16.96
CA GLN A 43 52.10 -37.71 15.55
C GLN A 43 50.82 -38.18 14.85
N ILE A 44 50.38 -39.42 15.12
CA ILE A 44 49.12 -39.95 14.59
C ILE A 44 47.94 -39.14 15.12
N TYR A 45 47.94 -38.84 16.41
CA TYR A 45 46.91 -38.02 17.03
C TYR A 45 46.85 -36.61 16.42
N GLU A 46 47.99 -35.94 16.22
CA GLU A 46 48.03 -34.64 15.55
C GLU A 46 47.54 -34.71 14.10
N ALA A 47 47.95 -35.73 13.35
CA ALA A 47 47.48 -35.93 11.98
C ALA A 47 45.96 -36.11 11.94
N HIS A 48 45.40 -36.93 12.85
CA HIS A 48 43.96 -37.11 12.98
C HIS A 48 43.25 -35.80 13.35
N GLN A 49 43.77 -35.04 14.32
CA GLN A 49 43.21 -33.73 14.68
C GLN A 49 43.22 -32.73 13.51
N ARG A 50 44.27 -32.75 12.68
CA ARG A 50 44.33 -31.89 11.47
C ARG A 50 43.27 -32.25 10.45
N VAL A 51 43.02 -33.55 10.22
CA VAL A 51 41.96 -34.00 9.31
C VAL A 51 40.59 -33.57 9.82
N VAL A 52 40.28 -33.85 11.10
CA VAL A 52 39.01 -33.44 11.72
C VAL A 52 38.82 -31.92 11.68
N ALA A 53 39.86 -31.15 11.95
CA ALA A 53 39.80 -29.69 11.88
C ALA A 53 39.60 -29.18 10.44
N ALA A 54 40.23 -29.82 9.45
CA ALA A 54 40.06 -29.48 8.04
C ALA A 54 38.65 -29.81 7.54
N GLU A 55 38.09 -30.96 7.91
CA GLU A 55 36.69 -31.32 7.59
C GLU A 55 35.71 -30.34 8.22
N ALA A 56 35.89 -30.00 9.51
CA ALA A 56 35.04 -29.02 10.18
C ALA A 56 35.14 -27.61 9.57
N ALA A 57 36.32 -27.22 9.06
CA ALA A 57 36.50 -25.97 8.33
C ALA A 57 35.80 -25.99 6.97
N ALA A 58 35.94 -27.09 6.22
CA ALA A 58 35.28 -27.27 4.92
C ALA A 58 33.74 -27.24 5.06
N ASP A 59 33.19 -27.89 6.09
CA ASP A 59 31.75 -27.86 6.37
C ASP A 59 31.24 -26.46 6.71
N LYS A 60 32.02 -25.68 7.47
CA LYS A 60 31.67 -24.28 7.78
C LYS A 60 31.67 -23.42 6.53
N GLU A 61 32.65 -23.57 5.66
CA GLU A 61 32.69 -22.86 4.38
C GLU A 61 31.55 -23.27 3.45
N ALA A 62 31.25 -24.57 3.36
CA ALA A 62 30.16 -25.07 2.54
C ALA A 62 28.80 -24.50 3.01
N LYS A 63 28.56 -24.50 4.32
CA LYS A 63 27.37 -23.88 4.92
C LYS A 63 27.34 -22.37 4.67
N GLY A 64 28.47 -21.68 4.82
CA GLY A 64 28.58 -20.25 4.53
C GLY A 64 28.24 -19.91 3.08
N ARG A 65 28.74 -20.70 2.12
CA ARG A 65 28.41 -20.55 0.69
C ARG A 65 26.94 -20.82 0.41
N ALA A 66 26.35 -21.85 1.02
CA ALA A 66 24.93 -22.16 0.85
C ALA A 66 24.02 -21.05 1.37
N VAL A 67 24.34 -20.47 2.54
CA VAL A 67 23.60 -19.31 3.08
C VAL A 67 23.75 -18.10 2.16
N ALA A 68 24.96 -17.78 1.72
CA ALA A 68 25.19 -16.65 0.81
C ALA A 68 24.46 -16.81 -0.54
N GLN A 69 24.37 -18.03 -1.07
CA GLN A 69 23.60 -18.32 -2.28
C GLN A 69 22.09 -18.16 -2.04
N ALA A 70 21.57 -18.67 -0.91
CA ALA A 70 20.16 -18.53 -0.57
C ALA A 70 19.75 -17.06 -0.38
N GLU A 71 20.58 -16.26 0.28
CA GLU A 71 20.37 -14.81 0.43
C GLU A 71 20.41 -14.09 -0.92
N ALA A 72 21.37 -14.42 -1.79
CA ALA A 72 21.44 -13.84 -3.13
C ALA A 72 20.23 -14.21 -4.00
N ASP A 73 19.70 -15.43 -3.87
CA ASP A 73 18.51 -15.85 -4.60
C ASP A 73 17.22 -15.21 -4.06
N LEU A 74 17.13 -15.00 -2.75
CA LEU A 74 16.02 -14.24 -2.15
C LEU A 74 16.02 -12.79 -2.64
N ALA A 75 17.17 -12.10 -2.56
CA ALA A 75 17.30 -10.73 -3.04
C ALA A 75 16.99 -10.59 -4.54
N ARG A 76 17.37 -11.59 -5.36
CA ARG A 76 17.01 -11.64 -6.79
C ARG A 76 15.51 -11.81 -7.01
N LYS A 77 14.81 -12.58 -6.16
CA LYS A 77 13.36 -12.75 -6.26
C LYS A 77 12.63 -11.46 -5.90
N GLU A 78 13.00 -10.84 -4.78
CA GLU A 78 12.44 -9.56 -4.34
C GLU A 78 12.64 -8.47 -5.40
N ALA A 79 13.86 -8.33 -5.94
CA ALA A 79 14.13 -7.36 -7.00
C ALA A 79 13.33 -7.62 -8.29
N ARG A 80 13.04 -8.89 -8.62
CA ARG A 80 12.19 -9.24 -9.78
C ARG A 80 10.73 -8.90 -9.52
N GLU A 81 10.24 -9.12 -8.30
CA GLU A 81 8.87 -8.80 -7.91
C GLU A 81 8.66 -7.28 -7.90
N GLU A 82 9.57 -6.52 -7.30
CA GLU A 82 9.54 -5.06 -7.31
C GLU A 82 9.59 -4.50 -8.74
N ALA A 83 10.49 -5.01 -9.58
CA ALA A 83 10.56 -4.60 -10.98
C ALA A 83 9.29 -4.96 -11.77
N ALA A 84 8.65 -6.09 -11.46
CA ALA A 84 7.39 -6.48 -12.09
C ALA A 84 6.23 -5.56 -11.64
N LEU A 85 6.18 -5.18 -10.37
CA LEU A 85 5.21 -4.22 -9.84
C LEU A 85 5.39 -2.83 -10.45
N SER A 86 6.62 -2.33 -10.51
CA SER A 86 6.93 -1.04 -11.15
C SER A 86 6.49 -1.02 -12.62
N ARG A 87 6.83 -2.04 -13.41
CA ARG A 87 6.39 -2.14 -14.82
C ARG A 87 4.87 -2.18 -14.96
N ARG A 88 4.17 -2.86 -14.05
CA ARG A 88 2.70 -2.88 -14.05
C ARG A 88 2.14 -1.48 -13.83
N VAL A 89 2.64 -0.75 -12.83
CA VAL A 89 2.20 0.63 -12.54
C VAL A 89 2.50 1.56 -13.72
N GLU A 90 3.71 1.51 -14.27
CA GLU A 90 4.11 2.31 -15.43
C GLU A 90 3.25 2.01 -16.66
N SER A 91 2.93 0.72 -16.89
CA SER A 91 2.05 0.32 -18.01
C SER A 91 0.60 0.81 -17.85
N GLN A 92 0.13 1.01 -16.62
CA GLN A 92 -1.22 1.49 -16.30
C GLN A 92 -1.32 3.03 -16.30
N GLN A 93 -0.20 3.74 -16.14
CA GLN A 93 -0.14 5.20 -16.10
C GLN A 93 -0.87 5.90 -17.26
N PRO A 94 -0.68 5.53 -18.55
CA PRO A 94 -1.37 6.22 -19.64
C PRO A 94 -2.89 6.06 -19.58
N PHE A 95 -3.38 4.88 -19.14
CA PHE A 95 -4.80 4.63 -18.98
C PHE A 95 -5.39 5.44 -17.83
N LEU A 96 -4.73 5.46 -16.67
CA LEU A 96 -5.15 6.24 -15.51
C LEU A 96 -5.18 7.74 -15.83
N LYS A 97 -4.17 8.24 -16.55
CA LYS A 97 -4.13 9.62 -17.00
C LYS A 97 -5.31 9.94 -17.92
N ARG A 98 -5.58 9.10 -18.92
CA ARG A 98 -6.73 9.31 -19.82
C ARG A 98 -8.06 9.29 -19.06
N LYS A 99 -8.23 8.38 -18.11
CA LYS A 99 -9.42 8.31 -17.25
C LYS A 99 -9.62 9.61 -16.46
N LEU A 100 -8.56 10.13 -15.84
CA LEU A 100 -8.60 11.41 -15.11
C LEU A 100 -8.95 12.59 -16.02
N ASP A 101 -8.34 12.67 -17.20
CA ASP A 101 -8.61 13.75 -18.17
C ASP A 101 -10.10 13.73 -18.58
N THR A 102 -10.64 12.56 -18.91
CA THR A 102 -12.07 12.38 -19.23
C THR A 102 -12.97 12.76 -18.05
N PHE A 103 -12.60 12.40 -16.82
CA PHE A 103 -13.36 12.74 -15.62
C PHE A 103 -13.42 14.24 -15.36
N PHE A 104 -12.28 14.94 -15.47
CA PHE A 104 -12.25 16.40 -15.34
C PHE A 104 -13.06 17.07 -16.44
N GLU A 105 -12.97 16.57 -17.67
CA GLU A 105 -13.73 17.14 -18.77
C GLU A 105 -15.26 16.98 -18.58
N ALA A 106 -15.69 15.80 -18.10
CA ALA A 106 -17.10 15.55 -17.80
C ALA A 106 -17.64 16.50 -16.73
N ILE A 107 -16.89 16.72 -15.65
CA ILE A 107 -17.27 17.67 -14.59
C ILE A 107 -17.24 19.11 -15.07
N GLN A 108 -16.28 19.50 -15.92
CA GLN A 108 -16.26 20.85 -16.48
C GLN A 108 -17.47 21.10 -17.39
N ALA A 109 -17.83 20.12 -18.24
CA ALA A 109 -19.02 20.23 -19.09
C ALA A 109 -20.31 20.29 -18.25
N ALA A 110 -20.45 19.42 -17.25
CA ALA A 110 -21.59 19.40 -16.36
C ALA A 110 -21.68 20.66 -15.47
N GLY A 111 -20.55 21.13 -14.94
CA GLY A 111 -20.45 22.31 -14.10
C GLY A 111 -20.89 23.59 -14.81
N LYS A 112 -20.55 23.74 -16.10
CA LYS A 112 -21.03 24.87 -16.93
C LYS A 112 -22.56 24.94 -16.98
N LEU A 113 -23.25 23.79 -16.96
CA LEU A 113 -24.72 23.73 -16.97
C LEU A 113 -25.34 24.16 -15.63
N THR A 114 -24.55 24.19 -14.54
CA THR A 114 -25.04 24.63 -13.22
C THR A 114 -24.93 26.14 -12.98
N ASP A 115 -24.29 26.86 -13.91
CA ASP A 115 -24.13 28.32 -13.86
C ASP A 115 -25.49 29.01 -14.01
N ASN A 116 -25.84 29.94 -13.11
CA ASN A 116 -27.12 30.63 -13.15
C ASN A 116 -27.23 31.61 -14.33
N ASP A 117 -26.11 32.13 -14.82
CA ASP A 117 -26.08 33.12 -15.90
C ASP A 117 -26.31 32.47 -17.28
N LEU A 118 -26.26 31.14 -17.36
CA LEU A 118 -26.38 30.40 -18.61
C LEU A 118 -27.83 29.98 -18.87
N GLU A 119 -28.60 30.76 -19.63
CA GLU A 119 -30.01 30.45 -19.93
C GLU A 119 -30.19 29.05 -20.58
N PRO A 120 -31.15 28.22 -20.12
CA PRO A 120 -31.40 26.91 -20.74
C PRO A 120 -31.83 27.10 -22.19
N LYS A 121 -31.46 26.16 -23.08
CA LYS A 121 -31.64 26.26 -24.55
C LYS A 121 -30.82 27.32 -25.28
N SER A 122 -30.08 28.17 -24.59
CA SER A 122 -29.11 29.06 -25.26
C SER A 122 -28.07 28.24 -26.04
N LEU A 123 -27.44 28.83 -27.06
CA LEU A 123 -26.41 28.11 -27.85
C LEU A 123 -25.29 27.57 -26.95
N LYS A 124 -24.83 28.39 -25.99
CA LYS A 124 -23.81 28.00 -25.00
C LYS A 124 -24.27 26.84 -24.10
N TRP A 125 -25.55 26.78 -23.74
CA TRP A 125 -26.14 25.66 -23.01
C TRP A 125 -26.10 24.38 -23.85
N GLN A 126 -26.57 24.46 -25.10
CA GLN A 126 -26.58 23.34 -26.01
C GLN A 126 -25.18 22.80 -26.28
N ASP A 127 -24.18 23.66 -26.44
CA ASP A 127 -22.78 23.25 -26.60
C ASP A 127 -22.26 22.48 -25.38
N ALA A 128 -22.54 22.97 -24.17
CA ALA A 128 -22.15 22.29 -22.93
C ALA A 128 -22.90 20.97 -22.73
N ALA A 129 -24.21 20.94 -23.00
CA ALA A 129 -25.05 19.75 -22.91
C ALA A 129 -24.62 18.69 -23.93
N ASN A 130 -24.38 19.09 -25.18
CA ASN A 130 -23.89 18.20 -26.23
C ASN A 130 -22.52 17.61 -25.87
N ARG A 131 -21.61 18.43 -25.32
CA ARG A 131 -20.32 17.91 -24.85
C ARG A 131 -20.49 16.91 -23.72
N PHE A 132 -21.36 17.20 -22.77
CA PHE A 132 -21.68 16.27 -21.69
C PHE A 132 -22.26 14.94 -22.23
N TRP A 133 -23.19 14.99 -23.18
CA TRP A 133 -23.78 13.80 -23.80
C TRP A 133 -22.77 12.96 -24.59
N GLN A 134 -21.87 13.61 -25.34
CA GLN A 134 -20.77 12.93 -26.02
C GLN A 134 -19.88 12.16 -25.03
N LEU A 135 -19.52 12.80 -23.92
CA LEU A 135 -18.72 12.15 -22.87
C LEU A 135 -19.51 11.02 -22.20
N ARG A 136 -20.79 11.26 -21.89
CA ARG A 136 -21.68 10.28 -21.24
C ARG A 136 -21.85 9.02 -22.06
N TRP A 137 -22.07 9.12 -23.37
CA TRP A 137 -22.32 7.96 -24.24
C TRP A 137 -21.05 7.40 -24.89
N GLY A 138 -19.93 8.12 -24.80
CA GLY A 138 -18.63 7.69 -25.32
C GLY A 138 -17.66 7.32 -24.20
N GLU A 139 -16.81 8.28 -23.83
CA GLU A 139 -15.63 8.01 -22.99
C GLU A 139 -15.99 7.53 -21.57
N LEU A 140 -17.02 8.10 -20.93
CA LEU A 140 -17.44 7.71 -19.57
C LEU A 140 -18.01 6.29 -19.49
N GLU A 141 -18.58 5.75 -20.57
CA GLU A 141 -19.04 4.36 -20.60
C GLU A 141 -17.87 3.37 -20.64
N MET A 142 -16.72 3.78 -21.18
CA MET A 142 -15.52 2.94 -21.22
C MET A 142 -14.71 2.99 -19.93
N VAL A 143 -14.61 4.16 -19.29
CA VAL A 143 -13.70 4.37 -18.15
C VAL A 143 -14.40 4.40 -16.79
N GLY A 144 -15.73 4.56 -16.77
CA GLY A 144 -16.52 4.74 -15.56
C GLY A 144 -17.02 3.44 -14.92
N ASP A 145 -16.96 3.39 -13.59
CA ASP A 145 -17.56 2.32 -12.80
C ASP A 145 -19.11 2.45 -12.82
N PRO A 146 -19.88 1.42 -12.39
CA PRO A 146 -21.34 1.50 -12.37
C PRO A 146 -21.90 2.74 -11.64
N GLY A 147 -21.28 3.16 -10.54
CA GLY A 147 -21.67 4.36 -9.79
C GLY A 147 -21.56 5.65 -10.61
N VAL A 148 -20.46 5.81 -11.35
CA VAL A 148 -20.23 6.94 -12.27
C VAL A 148 -21.30 6.96 -13.37
N ARG A 149 -21.61 5.80 -13.94
CA ARG A 149 -22.61 5.67 -15.02
C ARG A 149 -24.02 6.05 -14.56
N ASP A 150 -24.36 5.69 -13.33
CA ASP A 150 -25.64 6.02 -12.72
C ASP A 150 -25.73 7.50 -12.33
N ALA A 151 -24.70 8.06 -11.71
CA ALA A 151 -24.64 9.50 -11.41
C ALA A 151 -24.70 10.35 -12.68
N ALA A 152 -23.94 9.99 -13.71
CA ALA A 152 -23.97 10.70 -14.99
C ALA A 152 -25.32 10.58 -15.71
N ARG A 153 -26.05 9.46 -15.52
CA ARG A 153 -27.43 9.32 -16.01
C ARG A 153 -28.37 10.31 -15.33
N ARG A 154 -28.22 10.55 -14.02
CA ARG A 154 -29.04 11.52 -13.28
C ARG A 154 -28.78 12.96 -13.73
N VAL A 155 -27.51 13.32 -13.96
CA VAL A 155 -27.18 14.61 -14.57
C VAL A 155 -27.90 14.76 -15.91
N GLY A 156 -27.86 13.73 -16.76
CA GLY A 156 -28.59 13.71 -18.02
C GLY A 156 -30.11 13.91 -17.88
N GLN A 157 -30.74 13.27 -16.89
CA GLN A 157 -32.17 13.46 -16.59
C GLN A 157 -32.47 14.91 -16.19
N GLN A 158 -31.65 15.50 -15.31
CA GLN A 158 -31.82 16.88 -14.88
C GLN A 158 -31.61 17.89 -16.02
N ILE A 159 -30.71 17.62 -16.97
CA ILE A 159 -30.56 18.43 -18.18
C ILE A 159 -31.85 18.42 -19.01
N VAL A 160 -32.43 17.24 -19.25
CA VAL A 160 -33.69 17.11 -20.01
C VAL A 160 -34.85 17.82 -19.30
N GLU A 161 -34.94 17.70 -17.98
CA GLU A 161 -35.97 18.39 -17.18
C GLU A 161 -35.84 19.92 -17.27
N MET A 162 -34.61 20.45 -17.20
CA MET A 162 -34.34 21.90 -17.34
C MET A 162 -34.61 22.42 -18.76
N GLU A 163 -34.37 21.60 -19.79
CA GLU A 163 -34.71 21.95 -21.17
C GLU A 163 -36.22 21.90 -21.40
N TYR A 164 -36.94 21.02 -20.72
CA TYR A 164 -38.40 20.98 -20.77
C TYR A 164 -39.01 22.19 -20.05
N GLU A 165 -38.53 22.51 -18.85
CA GLU A 165 -39.02 23.61 -18.01
C GLU A 165 -37.89 24.58 -17.60
N PRO A 166 -37.56 25.58 -18.45
CA PRO A 166 -36.44 26.50 -18.20
C PRO A 166 -36.57 27.38 -16.94
N SER A 167 -37.79 27.55 -16.43
CA SER A 167 -38.08 28.34 -15.21
C SER A 167 -37.81 27.61 -13.90
N ARG A 168 -37.47 26.31 -13.95
CA ARG A 168 -37.22 25.49 -12.76
C ARG A 168 -35.92 25.90 -12.05
N ASP A 169 -35.88 25.76 -10.72
CA ASP A 169 -34.67 25.96 -9.92
C ASP A 169 -33.59 24.94 -10.29
N ARG A 170 -32.35 25.38 -10.49
CA ARG A 170 -31.19 24.56 -10.90
C ARG A 170 -30.58 23.75 -9.76
N ARG A 171 -31.13 23.86 -8.55
CA ARG A 171 -30.62 23.18 -7.35
C ARG A 171 -30.47 21.68 -7.54
N ASP A 172 -31.44 21.04 -8.20
CA ASP A 172 -31.44 19.60 -8.43
C ASP A 172 -30.35 19.19 -9.43
N LEU A 173 -30.14 19.98 -10.49
CA LEU A 173 -29.05 19.78 -11.44
C LEU A 173 -27.68 19.96 -10.74
N ARG A 174 -27.53 21.02 -9.94
CA ARG A 174 -26.28 21.25 -9.17
C ARG A 174 -25.98 20.08 -8.26
N TRP A 175 -26.97 19.60 -7.51
CA TRP A 175 -26.81 18.44 -6.65
C TRP A 175 -26.44 17.17 -7.44
N ALA A 176 -27.06 16.94 -8.60
CA ALA A 176 -26.69 15.80 -9.45
C ALA A 176 -25.24 15.89 -9.97
N VAL A 177 -24.74 17.09 -10.26
CA VAL A 177 -23.35 17.32 -10.69
C VAL A 177 -22.36 17.12 -9.54
N GLU A 178 -22.68 17.60 -8.33
CA GLU A 178 -21.90 17.31 -7.11
C GLU A 178 -21.81 15.80 -6.89
N CYS A 179 -22.93 15.11 -7.05
CA CYS A 179 -23.00 13.65 -6.98
C CYS A 179 -22.10 12.94 -7.99
N LEU A 180 -22.08 13.43 -9.24
CA LEU A 180 -21.15 12.91 -10.24
C LEU A 180 -19.70 13.14 -9.82
N ALA A 181 -19.36 14.31 -9.28
CA ALA A 181 -18.00 14.62 -8.83
C ALA A 181 -17.52 13.67 -7.72
N ASP A 182 -18.40 13.36 -6.76
CA ASP A 182 -18.10 12.41 -5.69
C ASP A 182 -17.86 10.99 -6.21
N GLU A 183 -18.70 10.50 -7.13
CA GLU A 183 -18.52 9.18 -7.74
C GLU A 183 -17.23 9.10 -8.58
N LEU A 184 -16.84 10.20 -9.25
CA LEU A 184 -15.57 10.26 -9.99
C LEU A 184 -14.36 10.28 -9.06
N ARG A 185 -14.45 10.98 -7.92
CA ARG A 185 -13.42 10.94 -6.87
C ARG A 185 -13.26 9.52 -6.35
N LEU A 186 -14.36 8.86 -5.98
CA LEU A 186 -14.36 7.48 -5.53
C LEU A 186 -13.77 6.55 -6.61
N ALA A 187 -14.19 6.65 -7.87
CA ALA A 187 -13.65 5.83 -8.96
C ALA A 187 -12.12 6.03 -9.15
N THR A 188 -11.60 7.21 -8.84
CA THR A 188 -10.16 7.52 -8.86
C THR A 188 -9.43 6.89 -7.68
N GLU A 189 -9.96 7.04 -6.46
CA GLU A 189 -9.38 6.45 -5.24
C GLU A 189 -9.29 4.92 -5.35
N HIS A 190 -10.29 4.29 -5.97
CA HIS A 190 -10.28 2.86 -6.24
C HIS A 190 -9.22 2.47 -7.27
N ALA A 191 -9.08 3.25 -8.35
CA ALA A 191 -8.08 2.99 -9.38
C ALA A 191 -6.64 3.13 -8.86
N TRP A 192 -6.42 3.90 -7.79
CA TRP A 192 -5.13 4.07 -7.13
C TRP A 192 -4.87 3.06 -6.00
N GLY A 193 -5.82 2.17 -5.72
CA GLY A 193 -5.67 1.18 -4.64
C GLY A 193 -5.62 1.78 -3.24
N ILE A 194 -6.09 3.03 -3.07
CA ILE A 194 -6.23 3.66 -1.74
C ILE A 194 -7.39 2.99 -0.98
N ASP A 195 -8.44 2.59 -1.70
CA ASP A 195 -9.58 1.86 -1.15
C ASP A 195 -9.44 0.35 -1.30
N ASN A 196 -9.10 -0.32 -0.20
CA ASN A 196 -9.21 -1.77 -0.08
C ASN A 196 -10.69 -2.13 0.09
N VAL A 197 -11.32 -2.61 -0.99
CA VAL A 197 -12.64 -3.24 -1.19
C VAL A 197 -13.51 -3.59 0.04
N SER A 198 -12.93 -3.92 1.19
CA SER A 198 -13.62 -4.10 2.49
C SER A 198 -14.54 -2.95 2.94
N GLN A 199 -14.38 -1.71 2.46
CA GLN A 199 -15.27 -0.60 2.82
C GLN A 199 -16.34 -0.28 1.76
N ARG A 200 -16.25 -0.85 0.56
CA ARG A 200 -17.27 -0.73 -0.49
C ARG A 200 -18.28 -1.88 -0.45
N MET A 201 -18.72 -2.28 0.75
CA MET A 201 -19.98 -2.99 0.85
C MET A 201 -21.11 -2.06 0.41
N THR A 202 -21.33 -2.04 -0.91
CA THR A 202 -22.62 -2.02 -1.57
C THR A 202 -23.68 -1.20 -0.84
N ALA A 203 -23.75 0.09 -1.19
CA ALA A 203 -24.92 0.96 -0.97
C ALA A 203 -26.18 0.51 -1.77
N LEU A 204 -26.21 -0.74 -2.24
CA LEU A 204 -27.29 -1.45 -2.92
C LEU A 204 -27.18 -2.95 -2.56
N PRO A 205 -28.22 -3.62 -2.06
CA PRO A 205 -28.95 -3.42 -0.82
C PRO A 205 -28.70 -4.60 0.15
N SER A 206 -28.04 -4.38 1.28
CA SER A 206 -28.17 -5.27 2.44
C SER A 206 -28.36 -4.45 3.72
N GLN A 207 -29.58 -3.92 3.91
CA GLN A 207 -30.28 -3.63 5.17
C GLN A 207 -29.54 -3.08 6.43
N ALA A 208 -28.33 -2.54 6.33
CA ALA A 208 -27.63 -1.96 7.48
C ALA A 208 -27.08 -0.56 7.12
N PRO A 209 -27.51 0.51 7.81
CA PRO A 209 -27.02 1.85 7.57
C PRO A 209 -25.63 2.00 8.20
N VAL A 210 -24.57 1.81 7.41
CA VAL A 210 -23.22 2.20 7.83
C VAL A 210 -23.07 3.70 7.60
N SER A 211 -23.37 4.46 8.64
CA SER A 211 -23.09 5.88 8.77
C SER A 211 -21.57 6.11 8.90
N LYS A 212 -20.94 6.74 7.90
CA LYS A 212 -19.82 7.70 8.04
C LYS A 212 -19.17 8.21 6.74
N LEU A 213 -19.86 8.10 5.61
CA LEU A 213 -19.77 9.11 4.56
C LEU A 213 -21.16 9.77 4.48
N PRO A 214 -21.28 11.11 4.46
CA PRO A 214 -22.58 11.78 4.42
C PRO A 214 -23.26 11.40 3.11
N SER A 215 -24.18 10.43 3.18
CA SER A 215 -25.08 9.97 2.13
C SER A 215 -24.52 10.10 0.70
N GLY A 216 -23.80 9.06 0.26
CA GLY A 216 -23.60 8.85 -1.17
C GLY A 216 -24.93 8.94 -1.91
N CYS A 217 -24.86 9.29 -3.19
CA CYS A 217 -25.95 9.68 -4.09
C CYS A 217 -26.97 8.56 -4.33
N THR A 218 -27.56 8.04 -3.27
CA THR A 218 -28.60 7.04 -3.25
C THR A 218 -29.92 7.79 -3.26
N LEU A 219 -30.72 7.44 -4.25
CA LEU A 219 -32.05 7.97 -4.48
C LEU A 219 -32.87 7.81 -3.19
N GLY A 220 -33.25 8.92 -2.59
CA GLY A 220 -34.12 8.92 -1.44
C GLY A 220 -34.54 10.35 -1.16
N ASN A 221 -35.84 10.56 -0.98
CA ASN A 221 -36.50 11.82 -0.60
C ASN A 221 -36.06 12.34 0.79
N ARG A 222 -34.81 12.12 1.20
CA ARG A 222 -34.24 12.66 2.41
C ARG A 222 -33.53 13.95 2.03
N PRO A 223 -33.84 15.07 2.71
CA PRO A 223 -33.07 16.28 2.55
C PRO A 223 -31.58 15.96 2.79
N PRO A 224 -30.65 16.64 2.08
CA PRO A 224 -29.23 16.41 2.27
C PRO A 224 -28.91 16.46 3.76
N THR A 225 -28.23 15.43 4.25
CA THR A 225 -27.87 15.34 5.66
C THR A 225 -27.04 16.57 5.99
N HIS A 226 -27.62 17.52 6.73
CA HIS A 226 -26.89 18.67 7.25
C HIS A 226 -25.76 18.10 8.13
N LEU A 227 -24.51 18.25 7.69
CA LEU A 227 -23.37 18.04 8.56
C LEU A 227 -23.54 18.99 9.75
N GLU A 228 -23.62 18.44 10.96
CA GLU A 228 -23.70 19.24 12.19
C GLU A 228 -22.58 20.28 12.17
N GLY A 229 -22.95 21.56 12.06
CA GLY A 229 -22.01 22.69 11.98
C GLY A 229 -22.05 23.50 10.68
N MET A 230 -22.70 23.04 9.61
CA MET A 230 -22.93 23.85 8.39
C MET A 230 -24.39 24.33 8.34
N ALA A 231 -24.63 25.53 8.85
CA ALA A 231 -25.90 26.22 8.64
C ALA A 231 -26.05 26.52 7.14
N PRO A 232 -27.23 26.26 6.54
CA PRO A 232 -27.48 26.67 5.16
C PRO A 232 -27.28 28.19 5.05
N LEU A 233 -26.55 28.63 4.02
CA LEU A 233 -26.48 30.04 3.67
C LEU A 233 -27.92 30.52 3.44
N MET A 234 -28.47 31.22 4.43
CA MET A 234 -29.78 31.84 4.32
C MET A 234 -29.67 33.00 3.34
N ALA A 235 -29.87 32.71 2.06
CA ALA A 235 -30.11 33.75 1.07
C ALA A 235 -31.49 34.37 1.37
N PRO A 236 -31.59 35.72 1.48
CA PRO A 236 -32.87 36.38 1.68
C PRO A 236 -33.77 36.12 0.47
N GLY A 237 -34.75 35.22 0.63
CA GLY A 237 -35.68 34.80 -0.41
C GLY A 237 -36.24 33.38 -0.26
N ASN A 238 -35.56 32.49 0.48
CA ASN A 238 -35.93 31.06 0.55
C ASN A 238 -36.89 30.67 1.69
N SER A 239 -37.35 31.61 2.52
CA SER A 239 -38.18 31.34 3.70
C SER A 239 -39.67 31.13 3.42
N ARG A 240 -40.14 31.36 2.18
CA ARG A 240 -41.58 31.31 1.87
C ARG A 240 -42.13 29.93 1.52
N ALA A 241 -41.28 28.95 1.21
CA ALA A 241 -41.72 27.62 0.78
C ALA A 241 -41.90 26.61 1.95
N LEU A 242 -41.32 26.86 3.12
CA LEU A 242 -41.31 25.88 4.23
C LEU A 242 -42.46 26.02 5.24
N MET A 243 -43.40 26.95 5.05
CA MET A 243 -44.53 27.15 5.99
C MET A 243 -45.92 26.78 5.44
N ARG A 244 -46.04 26.20 4.24
CA ARG A 244 -47.37 25.97 3.63
C ARG A 244 -47.99 24.59 3.86
N ASP A 245 -47.28 23.64 4.46
CA ASP A 245 -47.79 22.27 4.69
C ASP A 245 -48.27 22.04 6.14
N GLY A 246 -48.74 23.09 6.80
CA GLY A 246 -49.41 23.01 8.10
C GLY A 246 -50.92 22.84 7.96
N ASN A 247 -51.41 21.80 7.28
CA ASN A 247 -52.84 21.45 7.32
C ASN A 247 -53.08 19.94 7.13
N PHE A 248 -52.61 19.14 8.09
CA PHE A 248 -53.17 17.82 8.36
C PHE A 248 -54.07 17.92 9.58
N ALA A 249 -55.34 18.22 9.34
CA ALA A 249 -56.41 18.10 10.31
C ALA A 249 -56.77 16.62 10.57
N ARG A 250 -56.97 16.29 11.84
CA ARG A 250 -58.02 15.35 12.27
C ARG A 250 -59.21 16.18 12.70
#